data_AF-A0A973HWX9-F1
#
_entry.id   AF-A0A973HWX9-F1
#
_cell.length_a   1.000
_cell.length_b   1.000
_cell.length_c   1.000
_cell.angle_alpha   90.00
_cell.angle_beta   90.00
_cell.angle_gamma   90.00
#
_symmetry.space_group_name_H-M   'P 1'
#
loop_
_entity.id
_entity.type
_entity.pdbx_description
1 polymer ?
#
loop_
_entity_poly.entity_id
_entity_poly.type
_entity_poly.pdbx_seq_one_letter_code
_entity_poly.pdbx_strand_id
1 'polypeptide(L)'
;MKQNSIPRAFLAFLLVATVTVVFPSTAPCQSLFIRGDCNTDGAINIADAILGLGILFSGAGPANCDDACDVNDDGNLDIGDPITLLANLFNSGPNPPPPNNCGDDPTVDSLDCLIGPTSCIPLVEDCSNGIDDDGDTFIDCDDSDCFGDPACFESDCDNGADDDNDGATDCADSDCIGDPFCAPPLSFETDIYPIFEDQCIFCHGPPAPFGDLDMSGGAAAGYAAIVNVESDGCDNYDLISPGDSQASWIFRKIEGTQVAAATAVGCDLGDAGEQMPFGPFCCLDPSVIETIRNWIDAGANP
;
A
#
# COMPACT_ATOMS: atom_id res chain seq x y z
N MET A 1 46.67 -73.44 -15.35
CA MET A 1 46.31 -72.83 -14.05
C MET A 1 46.58 -71.34 -14.12
N LYS A 2 45.54 -70.52 -14.23
CA LYS A 2 45.44 -69.14 -13.72
C LYS A 2 44.03 -68.65 -14.06
N GLN A 3 43.23 -68.57 -13.00
CA GLN A 3 41.88 -68.04 -12.99
C GLN A 3 41.96 -66.53 -13.25
N ASN A 4 41.08 -65.99 -14.11
CA ASN A 4 40.79 -64.56 -14.12
C ASN A 4 39.28 -64.39 -14.05
N SER A 5 38.87 -63.95 -12.86
CA SER A 5 37.52 -63.69 -12.41
C SER A 5 36.84 -62.59 -13.23
N ILE A 6 35.61 -62.85 -13.67
CA ILE A 6 34.71 -61.83 -14.20
C ILE A 6 34.06 -61.13 -13.00
N PRO A 7 34.22 -59.81 -12.80
CA PRO A 7 33.49 -59.09 -11.76
C PRO A 7 32.03 -58.91 -12.19
N ARG A 8 31.12 -59.15 -11.25
CA ARG A 8 29.68 -58.93 -11.38
C ARG A 8 29.42 -57.46 -11.72
N ALA A 9 29.03 -57.18 -12.96
CA ALA A 9 28.44 -55.91 -13.33
C ALA A 9 27.07 -55.81 -12.66
N PHE A 10 26.99 -54.99 -11.61
CA PHE A 10 25.75 -54.54 -11.01
C PHE A 10 24.96 -53.77 -12.08
N LEU A 11 23.82 -54.33 -12.52
CA LEU A 11 22.80 -53.57 -13.22
C LEU A 11 22.17 -52.60 -12.19
N ALA A 12 22.68 -51.37 -12.11
CA ALA A 12 21.97 -50.28 -11.47
C ALA A 12 20.90 -49.80 -12.46
N PHE A 13 19.67 -50.30 -12.29
CA PHE A 13 18.50 -49.71 -12.94
C PHE A 13 18.32 -48.30 -12.35
N LEU A 14 18.71 -47.28 -13.09
CA LEU A 14 18.43 -45.89 -12.76
C LEU A 14 16.93 -45.67 -13.04
N LEU A 15 16.11 -45.88 -12.00
CA LEU A 15 14.69 -45.54 -12.02
C LEU A 15 14.61 -44.02 -11.87
N VAL A 16 14.62 -43.30 -12.99
CA VAL A 16 14.26 -41.88 -13.00
C VAL A 16 12.76 -41.84 -12.74
N ALA A 17 12.38 -41.78 -11.46
CA ALA A 17 11.04 -41.40 -11.09
C ALA A 17 10.88 -39.93 -11.49
N THR A 18 10.26 -39.69 -12.64
CA THR A 18 9.71 -38.36 -12.93
C THR A 18 8.68 -38.09 -11.86
N VAL A 19 9.02 -37.23 -10.90
CA VAL A 19 8.01 -36.59 -10.06
C VAL A 19 7.19 -35.72 -10.98
N THR A 20 6.08 -36.27 -11.49
CA THR A 20 4.99 -35.45 -12.00
C THR A 20 4.43 -34.76 -10.77
N VAL A 21 4.82 -33.50 -10.59
CA VAL A 21 4.02 -32.58 -9.78
C VAL A 21 2.69 -32.49 -10.51
N VAL A 22 1.70 -33.25 -10.01
CA VAL A 22 0.31 -32.99 -10.32
C VAL A 22 0.03 -31.69 -9.59
N PHE A 23 0.13 -30.57 -10.31
CA PHE A 23 -0.59 -29.39 -9.87
C PHE A 23 -2.05 -29.82 -9.82
N PRO A 24 -2.78 -29.67 -8.70
CA PRO A 24 -4.21 -29.80 -8.73
C PRO A 24 -4.69 -28.96 -9.91
N SER A 25 -5.50 -29.60 -10.75
CA SER A 25 -6.24 -28.98 -11.83
C SER A 25 -6.69 -27.60 -11.37
N THR A 26 -6.43 -26.61 -12.22
CA THR A 26 -7.15 -25.33 -12.19
C THR A 26 -8.59 -25.59 -11.79
N ALA A 27 -9.02 -25.04 -10.65
CA ALA A 27 -10.44 -24.94 -10.34
C ALA A 27 -11.09 -24.33 -11.60
N PRO A 28 -12.06 -25.02 -12.23
CA PRO A 28 -12.86 -24.33 -13.22
C PRO A 28 -13.47 -23.09 -12.56
N CYS A 29 -13.70 -22.08 -13.38
CA CYS A 29 -14.33 -20.83 -12.99
C CYS A 29 -15.80 -21.12 -12.63
N GLN A 30 -16.05 -21.71 -11.45
CA GLN A 30 -17.39 -21.91 -10.93
C GLN A 30 -17.97 -20.54 -10.59
N SER A 31 -19.22 -20.31 -10.98
CA SER A 31 -19.96 -19.13 -10.54
C SER A 31 -20.53 -19.36 -9.15
N LEU A 32 -20.57 -18.30 -8.33
CA LEU A 32 -21.20 -18.36 -7.01
C LEU A 32 -22.65 -18.84 -7.13
N PHE A 33 -23.08 -19.65 -6.18
CA PHE A 33 -24.41 -20.24 -6.19
C PHE A 33 -25.00 -20.35 -4.79
N ILE A 34 -26.28 -20.68 -4.72
CA ILE A 34 -27.00 -20.99 -3.49
C ILE A 34 -27.38 -22.46 -3.55
N ARG A 35 -26.94 -23.27 -2.58
CA ARG A 35 -27.27 -24.70 -2.55
C ARG A 35 -28.78 -24.89 -2.39
N GLY A 36 -29.38 -25.61 -3.33
CA GLY A 36 -30.82 -25.82 -3.41
C GLY A 36 -31.58 -24.87 -4.35
N ASP A 37 -30.96 -23.84 -4.92
CA ASP A 37 -31.51 -23.00 -6.00
C ASP A 37 -31.19 -23.60 -7.38
N CYS A 38 -31.67 -24.82 -7.61
CA CYS A 38 -31.37 -25.61 -8.80
C CYS A 38 -31.86 -24.93 -10.09
N ASN A 39 -32.90 -24.08 -10.02
CA ASN A 39 -33.40 -23.35 -11.18
C ASN A 39 -32.76 -21.97 -11.37
N THR A 40 -31.84 -21.58 -10.49
CA THR A 40 -31.05 -20.34 -10.55
C THR A 40 -31.91 -19.06 -10.56
N ASP A 41 -33.06 -19.08 -9.87
CA ASP A 41 -33.97 -17.93 -9.76
C ASP A 41 -33.75 -17.07 -8.51
N GLY A 42 -32.79 -17.46 -7.66
CA GLY A 42 -32.39 -16.78 -6.43
C GLY A 42 -33.22 -17.17 -5.21
N ALA A 43 -34.22 -18.06 -5.35
CA ALA A 43 -35.10 -18.45 -4.25
C ALA A 43 -35.23 -19.97 -4.12
N ILE A 44 -34.72 -20.53 -3.01
CA ILE A 44 -34.87 -21.95 -2.69
C ILE A 44 -36.35 -22.30 -2.42
N ASN A 45 -37.01 -23.03 -3.33
CA ASN A 45 -38.41 -23.41 -3.22
C ASN A 45 -38.77 -24.74 -3.93
N ILE A 46 -40.07 -25.01 -4.08
CA ILE A 46 -40.55 -26.28 -4.67
C ILE A 46 -40.20 -26.37 -6.17
N ALA A 47 -40.06 -25.24 -6.86
CA ALA A 47 -39.69 -25.19 -8.27
C ALA A 47 -38.32 -25.85 -8.51
N ASP A 48 -37.38 -25.69 -7.58
CA ASP A 48 -36.05 -26.30 -7.61
C ASP A 48 -36.11 -27.82 -7.52
N ALA A 49 -36.90 -28.34 -6.57
CA ALA A 49 -37.11 -29.79 -6.44
C ALA A 49 -37.78 -30.38 -7.69
N ILE A 50 -38.71 -29.64 -8.31
CA ILE A 50 -39.35 -30.05 -9.57
C ILE A 50 -38.32 -30.10 -10.70
N LEU A 51 -37.43 -29.11 -10.79
CA LEU A 51 -36.37 -29.10 -11.80
C LEU A 51 -35.40 -30.26 -11.59
N GLY A 52 -34.93 -30.50 -10.37
CA GLY A 52 -34.06 -31.64 -10.04
C GLY A 52 -34.68 -32.98 -10.46
N LEU A 53 -35.97 -33.22 -10.13
CA LEU A 53 -36.68 -34.41 -10.59
C LEU A 53 -36.86 -34.45 -12.13
N GLY A 54 -37.05 -33.29 -12.75
CA GLY A 54 -37.12 -33.15 -14.20
C GLY A 54 -35.81 -33.53 -14.88
N ILE A 55 -34.66 -33.14 -14.31
CA ILE A 55 -33.33 -33.50 -14.78
C ILE A 55 -33.15 -35.02 -14.72
N LEU A 56 -33.49 -35.64 -13.60
CA LEU A 56 -33.30 -37.08 -13.36
C LEU A 56 -34.20 -37.98 -14.23
N PHE A 57 -35.47 -37.62 -14.40
CA PHE A 57 -36.47 -38.54 -14.98
C PHE A 57 -37.07 -38.09 -16.30
N SER A 58 -36.94 -36.81 -16.65
CA SER A 58 -37.63 -36.21 -17.81
C SER A 58 -36.68 -35.59 -18.83
N GLY A 59 -35.37 -35.63 -18.60
CA GLY A 59 -34.37 -35.06 -19.51
C GLY A 59 -34.40 -33.52 -19.57
N ALA A 60 -34.74 -32.87 -18.45
CA ALA A 60 -34.74 -31.41 -18.35
C ALA A 60 -33.32 -30.79 -18.19
N GLY A 61 -32.29 -31.62 -18.01
CA GLY A 61 -30.91 -31.19 -17.77
C GLY A 61 -30.00 -31.11 -19.00
N PRO A 62 -28.70 -30.78 -18.83
CA PRO A 62 -28.01 -30.51 -17.54
C PRO A 62 -28.50 -29.24 -16.85
N ALA A 63 -28.22 -29.08 -15.55
CA ALA A 63 -28.55 -27.84 -14.86
C ALA A 63 -27.64 -26.70 -15.32
N ASN A 64 -28.04 -25.46 -15.04
CA ASN A 64 -27.16 -24.31 -15.20
C ASN A 64 -26.05 -24.31 -14.14
N CYS A 65 -26.37 -24.83 -12.96
CA CYS A 65 -25.47 -24.97 -11.83
C CYS A 65 -25.72 -26.34 -11.20
N ASP A 66 -24.83 -27.29 -11.49
CA ASP A 66 -24.99 -28.66 -11.03
C ASP A 66 -24.77 -28.74 -9.50
N ASP A 67 -23.88 -27.93 -8.90
CA ASP A 67 -23.70 -27.88 -7.44
C ASP A 67 -24.93 -27.33 -6.69
N ALA A 68 -25.67 -26.39 -7.28
CA ALA A 68 -26.93 -25.92 -6.68
C ALA A 68 -27.99 -27.03 -6.64
N CYS A 69 -27.93 -27.99 -7.57
CA CYS A 69 -28.84 -29.12 -7.64
C CYS A 69 -28.39 -30.30 -6.76
N ASP A 70 -27.12 -30.38 -6.35
CA ASP A 70 -26.60 -31.33 -5.34
C ASP A 70 -26.85 -30.79 -3.93
N VAL A 71 -28.07 -30.99 -3.46
CA VAL A 71 -28.56 -30.38 -2.21
C VAL A 71 -27.99 -31.09 -0.99
N ASN A 72 -27.66 -32.38 -1.10
CA ASN A 72 -27.10 -33.13 0.02
C ASN A 72 -25.57 -33.11 0.07
N ASP A 73 -24.92 -32.52 -0.93
CA ASP A 73 -23.48 -32.29 -1.03
C ASP A 73 -22.68 -33.60 -0.99
N ASP A 74 -23.16 -34.61 -1.73
CA ASP A 74 -22.51 -35.92 -1.80
C ASP A 74 -21.69 -36.14 -3.08
N GLY A 75 -21.67 -35.15 -3.96
CA GLY A 75 -20.98 -35.09 -5.23
C GLY A 75 -21.67 -35.87 -6.35
N ASN A 76 -22.96 -36.21 -6.18
CA ASN A 76 -23.75 -36.91 -7.17
C ASN A 76 -25.16 -36.32 -7.29
N LEU A 77 -25.53 -35.90 -8.49
CA LEU A 77 -26.92 -35.55 -8.80
C LEU A 77 -27.81 -36.79 -8.90
N ASP A 78 -28.56 -37.08 -7.84
CA ASP A 78 -29.48 -38.21 -7.77
C ASP A 78 -30.80 -37.91 -7.02
N ILE A 79 -31.56 -38.95 -6.70
CA ILE A 79 -32.87 -38.79 -6.06
C ILE A 79 -32.77 -38.26 -4.62
N GLY A 80 -31.59 -38.35 -4.00
CA GLY A 80 -31.26 -37.80 -2.70
C GLY A 80 -31.44 -36.29 -2.64
N ASP A 81 -31.16 -35.56 -3.72
CA ASP A 81 -31.17 -34.10 -3.70
C ASP A 81 -32.58 -33.52 -3.60
N PRO A 82 -33.54 -33.89 -4.47
CA PRO A 82 -34.90 -33.38 -4.35
C PRO A 82 -35.57 -33.86 -3.06
N ILE A 83 -35.20 -35.05 -2.54
CA ILE A 83 -35.70 -35.54 -1.25
C ILE A 83 -35.19 -34.65 -0.12
N THR A 84 -33.89 -34.33 -0.10
CA THR A 84 -33.25 -33.49 0.92
C THR A 84 -33.82 -32.08 0.89
N LEU A 85 -33.96 -31.51 -0.30
CA LEU A 85 -34.55 -30.19 -0.50
C LEU A 85 -36.00 -30.12 -0.01
N LEU A 86 -36.85 -31.07 -0.41
CA LEU A 86 -38.25 -31.09 0.04
C LEU A 86 -38.35 -31.34 1.55
N ALA A 87 -37.49 -32.20 2.10
CA ALA A 87 -37.44 -32.42 3.55
C ALA A 87 -37.07 -31.13 4.29
N ASN A 88 -36.13 -30.34 3.76
CA ASN A 88 -35.79 -29.03 4.31
C ASN A 88 -36.95 -28.04 4.21
N LEU A 89 -37.53 -27.84 3.02
CA LEU A 89 -38.61 -26.88 2.77
C LEU A 89 -39.86 -27.12 3.64
N PHE A 90 -40.13 -28.39 3.99
CA PHE A 90 -41.25 -28.77 4.85
C PHE A 90 -40.84 -29.02 6.32
N ASN A 91 -39.67 -28.54 6.75
CA ASN A 91 -39.16 -28.65 8.13
C ASN A 91 -39.11 -30.09 8.68
N SER A 92 -38.92 -31.07 7.81
CA SER A 92 -38.87 -32.50 8.12
C SER A 92 -37.46 -33.11 7.99
N GLY A 93 -36.48 -32.32 7.52
CA GLY A 93 -35.08 -32.71 7.35
C GLY A 93 -34.11 -31.62 7.82
N PRO A 94 -32.80 -31.89 7.81
CA PRO A 94 -31.78 -30.90 8.14
C PRO A 94 -31.73 -29.76 7.11
N ASN A 95 -31.07 -28.66 7.46
CA ASN A 95 -30.66 -27.66 6.47
C ASN A 95 -29.59 -28.25 5.55
N PRO A 96 -29.60 -27.90 4.25
CA PRO A 96 -28.52 -28.26 3.34
C PRO A 96 -27.15 -27.82 3.89
N PRO A 97 -26.08 -28.54 3.52
CA PRO A 97 -24.72 -28.06 3.69
C PRO A 97 -24.51 -26.70 3.00
N PRO A 98 -23.53 -25.89 3.43
CA PRO A 98 -23.18 -24.64 2.74
C PRO A 98 -22.80 -24.88 1.26
N PRO A 99 -22.95 -23.89 0.36
CA PRO A 99 -23.30 -22.50 0.65
C PRO A 99 -24.83 -22.29 0.77
N ASN A 100 -25.28 -21.71 1.89
CA ASN A 100 -26.71 -21.44 2.16
C ASN A 100 -27.15 -20.04 1.70
N ASN A 101 -26.17 -19.21 1.34
CA ASN A 101 -26.21 -17.92 0.66
C ASN A 101 -25.37 -18.03 -0.62
N CYS A 102 -25.15 -16.94 -1.36
CA CYS A 102 -24.22 -16.95 -2.50
C CYS A 102 -22.82 -17.31 -2.00
N GLY A 103 -22.21 -18.35 -2.57
CA GLY A 103 -20.88 -18.79 -2.17
C GLY A 103 -20.28 -19.83 -3.11
N ASP A 104 -19.01 -20.12 -2.91
CA ASP A 104 -18.30 -21.22 -3.53
C ASP A 104 -18.73 -22.57 -2.94
N ASP A 105 -18.51 -23.66 -3.70
CA ASP A 105 -18.63 -25.01 -3.17
C ASP A 105 -17.47 -25.35 -2.20
N PRO A 106 -17.74 -25.57 -0.89
CA PRO A 106 -16.70 -25.89 0.09
C PRO A 106 -16.12 -27.30 -0.07
N THR A 107 -16.76 -28.14 -0.87
CA THR A 107 -16.63 -29.60 -0.90
C THR A 107 -16.25 -30.12 -2.28
N VAL A 108 -15.33 -29.39 -2.94
CA VAL A 108 -14.79 -29.65 -4.28
C VAL A 108 -14.95 -31.09 -4.78
N ASP A 109 -15.81 -31.27 -5.77
CA ASP A 109 -15.99 -32.52 -6.48
C ASP A 109 -15.90 -32.35 -8.01
N SER A 110 -16.71 -33.07 -8.79
CA SER A 110 -16.72 -33.03 -10.25
C SER A 110 -17.92 -32.28 -10.85
N LEU A 111 -18.85 -31.85 -10.02
CA LEU A 111 -19.93 -30.92 -10.34
C LEU A 111 -19.35 -29.50 -10.43
N ASP A 112 -20.05 -28.64 -11.16
CA ASP A 112 -19.61 -27.28 -11.44
C ASP A 112 -20.83 -26.38 -11.68
N CYS A 113 -20.65 -25.08 -11.45
CA CYS A 113 -21.66 -24.06 -11.70
C CYS A 113 -21.27 -23.15 -12.86
N LEU A 114 -21.76 -23.53 -14.05
CA LEU A 114 -21.52 -22.78 -15.29
C LEU A 114 -22.22 -21.42 -15.28
N ILE A 115 -23.43 -21.35 -14.72
CA ILE A 115 -24.23 -20.14 -14.56
C ILE A 115 -25.02 -20.23 -13.24
N GLY A 116 -24.60 -19.45 -12.24
CA GLY A 116 -25.33 -19.21 -10.99
C GLY A 116 -26.45 -18.16 -11.17
N PRO A 117 -27.30 -17.95 -10.15
CA PRO A 117 -28.37 -16.96 -10.21
C PRO A 117 -27.78 -15.55 -10.34
N THR A 118 -28.49 -14.65 -11.05
CA THR A 118 -28.06 -13.24 -11.20
C THR A 118 -28.14 -12.44 -9.89
N SER A 119 -28.56 -13.04 -8.79
CA SER A 119 -28.41 -12.48 -7.43
C SER A 119 -27.04 -12.82 -6.83
N CYS A 120 -26.36 -13.83 -7.35
CA CYS A 120 -24.98 -14.18 -7.01
C CYS A 120 -24.03 -13.56 -8.05
N ILE A 121 -24.14 -12.25 -8.21
CA ILE A 121 -23.19 -11.47 -8.98
C ILE A 121 -22.01 -11.20 -8.05
N PRO A 122 -20.79 -11.68 -8.32
CA PRO A 122 -19.63 -10.97 -7.82
C PRO A 122 -19.63 -9.64 -8.56
N LEU A 123 -19.70 -8.49 -7.89
CA LEU A 123 -19.14 -7.22 -8.40
C LEU A 123 -19.39 -6.02 -7.47
N VAL A 124 -18.25 -5.55 -6.97
CA VAL A 124 -17.92 -4.20 -6.49
C VAL A 124 -18.65 -3.80 -5.22
N GLU A 125 -17.95 -4.06 -4.12
CA GLU A 125 -18.14 -3.38 -2.86
C GLU A 125 -17.96 -1.86 -3.05
N ASP A 126 -18.90 -1.05 -2.56
CA ASP A 126 -18.67 0.37 -2.36
C ASP A 126 -18.01 0.53 -0.99
N CYS A 127 -16.67 0.58 -1.02
CA CYS A 127 -15.76 0.49 0.12
C CYS A 127 -15.86 1.61 1.17
N SER A 128 -16.95 2.38 1.22
CA SER A 128 -17.08 3.60 2.01
C SER A 128 -18.47 3.85 2.61
N ASN A 129 -19.43 2.96 2.42
CA ASN A 129 -20.84 3.25 2.66
C ASN A 129 -21.43 2.55 3.90
N GLY A 130 -20.65 1.73 4.60
CA GLY A 130 -21.03 1.09 5.86
C GLY A 130 -21.97 -0.10 5.70
N ILE A 131 -22.10 -0.65 4.50
CA ILE A 131 -22.94 -1.82 4.20
C ILE A 131 -22.14 -2.85 3.39
N ASP A 132 -22.50 -4.11 3.57
CA ASP A 132 -22.04 -5.26 2.79
C ASP A 132 -22.80 -5.26 1.45
N ASP A 133 -22.22 -4.70 0.39
CA ASP A 133 -22.88 -4.51 -0.91
C ASP A 133 -22.91 -5.79 -1.74
N ASP A 134 -21.91 -6.66 -1.58
CA ASP A 134 -21.80 -7.92 -2.31
C ASP A 134 -22.37 -9.14 -1.57
N GLY A 135 -22.67 -9.00 -0.28
CA GLY A 135 -23.36 -9.97 0.56
C GLY A 135 -22.47 -11.08 1.11
N ASP A 136 -21.15 -10.92 1.08
CA ASP A 136 -20.17 -11.92 1.51
C ASP A 136 -19.85 -11.88 3.03
N THR A 137 -20.49 -10.95 3.74
CA THR A 137 -20.41 -10.68 5.20
C THR A 137 -19.24 -9.82 5.67
N PHE A 138 -18.36 -9.40 4.77
CA PHE A 138 -17.40 -8.34 5.03
C PHE A 138 -18.02 -6.98 4.66
N ILE A 139 -17.49 -5.89 5.21
CA ILE A 139 -18.06 -4.53 5.06
C ILE A 139 -16.90 -3.59 4.77
N ASP A 140 -17.03 -2.75 3.73
CA ASP A 140 -16.08 -1.69 3.38
C ASP A 140 -14.61 -2.19 3.37
N CYS A 141 -13.69 -1.52 4.09
CA CYS A 141 -12.26 -1.85 4.11
C CYS A 141 -11.91 -3.17 4.84
N ASP A 142 -12.86 -3.76 5.57
CA ASP A 142 -12.70 -5.14 6.07
C ASP A 142 -12.94 -6.18 4.97
N ASP A 143 -13.42 -5.75 3.80
CA ASP A 143 -13.65 -6.56 2.61
C ASP A 143 -12.39 -6.75 1.75
N SER A 144 -12.18 -7.97 1.28
CA SER A 144 -11.05 -8.30 0.41
C SER A 144 -11.15 -7.73 -1.01
N ASP A 145 -12.37 -7.40 -1.44
CA ASP A 145 -12.66 -6.76 -2.72
C ASP A 145 -12.29 -5.27 -2.71
N CYS A 146 -12.09 -4.66 -1.53
CA CYS A 146 -11.60 -3.29 -1.35
C CYS A 146 -10.07 -3.15 -1.39
N PHE A 147 -9.34 -4.21 -1.77
CA PHE A 147 -7.89 -4.17 -1.84
C PHE A 147 -7.37 -3.10 -2.83
N GLY A 148 -6.80 -2.04 -2.28
CA GLY A 148 -6.25 -0.91 -3.04
C GLY A 148 -7.30 0.10 -3.50
N ASP A 149 -8.51 0.04 -2.93
CA ASP A 149 -9.50 1.10 -3.12
C ASP A 149 -9.04 2.39 -2.42
N PRO A 150 -9.10 3.56 -3.10
CA PRO A 150 -8.74 4.84 -2.50
C PRO A 150 -9.59 5.26 -1.30
N ALA A 151 -10.77 4.66 -1.09
CA ALA A 151 -11.59 4.90 0.10
C ALA A 151 -11.04 4.23 1.37
N CYS A 152 -10.07 3.33 1.23
CA CYS A 152 -9.39 2.63 2.33
C CYS A 152 -7.96 3.12 2.52
N PHE A 153 -7.71 4.40 2.21
CA PHE A 153 -6.41 5.03 2.36
C PHE A 153 -6.57 6.52 2.67
N GLU A 154 -6.07 6.95 3.82
CA GLU A 154 -5.99 8.36 4.19
C GLU A 154 -5.21 9.17 3.13
N SER A 155 -5.93 9.95 2.34
CA SER A 155 -5.40 10.59 1.13
C SER A 155 -4.84 11.99 1.36
N ASP A 156 -5.25 12.64 2.44
CA ASP A 156 -4.97 14.04 2.74
C ASP A 156 -4.66 14.26 4.24
N CYS A 157 -3.40 14.00 4.60
CA CYS A 157 -2.91 13.98 5.97
C CYS A 157 -2.86 15.32 6.73
N ASP A 158 -3.49 16.39 6.25
CA ASP A 158 -3.47 17.72 6.88
C ASP A 158 -4.81 18.48 6.87
N ASN A 159 -5.91 17.83 6.47
CA ASN A 159 -7.20 18.50 6.25
C ASN A 159 -8.16 18.44 7.45
N GLY A 160 -7.85 17.67 8.48
CA GLY A 160 -8.67 17.50 9.69
C GLY A 160 -9.88 16.58 9.50
N ALA A 161 -9.92 15.81 8.42
CA ALA A 161 -10.92 14.79 8.14
C ALA A 161 -10.35 13.39 8.39
N ASP A 162 -11.26 12.43 8.30
CA ASP A 162 -11.02 10.99 8.36
C ASP A 162 -11.42 10.53 6.95
N ASP A 163 -10.47 10.58 6.00
CA ASP A 163 -10.77 10.40 4.58
C ASP A 163 -11.09 8.92 4.27
N ASP A 164 -10.59 7.98 5.08
CA ASP A 164 -10.87 6.54 4.96
C ASP A 164 -11.89 6.00 5.99
N ASN A 165 -12.37 6.85 6.90
CA ASN A 165 -13.37 6.54 7.93
C ASN A 165 -12.96 5.41 8.90
N ASP A 166 -11.67 5.18 9.10
CA ASP A 166 -11.16 4.19 10.06
C ASP A 166 -11.20 4.69 11.52
N GLY A 167 -11.49 5.98 11.71
CA GLY A 167 -11.62 6.66 13.00
C GLY A 167 -10.36 7.36 13.49
N ALA A 168 -9.26 7.29 12.75
CA ALA A 168 -8.13 8.21 12.87
C ALA A 168 -8.26 9.37 11.87
N THR A 169 -7.39 10.38 12.01
CA THR A 169 -7.46 11.61 11.20
C THR A 169 -6.06 12.16 11.05
N ASP A 170 -5.68 12.59 9.85
CA ASP A 170 -4.38 13.25 9.58
C ASP A 170 -3.19 12.46 10.18
N CYS A 171 -2.26 13.14 10.84
CA CYS A 171 -1.09 12.54 11.50
C CYS A 171 -1.38 11.66 12.70
N ALA A 172 -2.65 11.58 13.15
CA ALA A 172 -3.04 10.54 14.11
C ALA A 172 -3.29 9.20 13.42
N ASP A 173 -3.42 9.21 12.09
CA ASP A 173 -3.60 8.07 11.22
C ASP A 173 -2.30 7.30 10.94
N SER A 174 -2.39 5.97 10.85
CA SER A 174 -1.26 5.13 10.49
C SER A 174 -0.90 5.17 9.00
N ASP A 175 -1.84 5.53 8.15
CA ASP A 175 -1.64 5.63 6.71
C ASP A 175 -0.90 6.93 6.33
N CYS A 176 -0.92 7.92 7.24
CA CYS A 176 -0.10 9.13 7.17
C CYS A 176 1.34 8.98 7.65
N ILE A 177 1.79 7.76 7.97
CA ILE A 177 3.19 7.53 8.38
C ILE A 177 4.14 7.86 7.23
N GLY A 178 5.00 8.85 7.47
CA GLY A 178 5.99 9.31 6.50
C GLY A 178 5.49 10.43 5.59
N ASP A 179 4.25 10.88 5.78
CA ASP A 179 3.77 12.09 5.13
C ASP A 179 4.56 13.33 5.64
N PRO A 180 5.03 14.22 4.76
CA PRO A 180 5.78 15.42 5.14
C PRO A 180 5.05 16.36 6.10
N PHE A 181 3.71 16.43 6.07
CA PHE A 181 2.90 17.22 6.99
C PHE A 181 2.90 16.63 8.42
N CYS A 182 3.14 15.32 8.52
CA CYS A 182 3.21 14.58 9.77
C CYS A 182 4.63 14.38 10.30
N ALA A 183 5.63 14.85 9.55
CA ALA A 183 6.98 14.93 10.05
C ALA A 183 7.07 15.99 11.18
N PRO A 184 7.80 15.71 12.27
CA PRO A 184 8.09 16.74 13.27
C PRO A 184 8.81 17.92 12.59
N PRO A 185 8.62 19.16 13.09
CA PRO A 185 9.26 20.32 12.50
C PRO A 185 10.78 20.17 12.56
N LEU A 186 11.46 20.55 11.47
CA LEU A 186 12.92 20.54 11.41
C LEU A 186 13.50 21.41 12.53
N SER A 187 14.54 20.89 13.20
CA SER A 187 15.31 21.60 14.22
C SER A 187 16.74 21.83 13.75
N PHE A 188 17.36 22.90 14.23
CA PHE A 188 18.75 23.16 13.89
C PHE A 188 19.66 22.09 14.51
N GLU A 189 19.43 21.72 15.77
CA GLU A 189 20.26 20.74 16.47
C GLU A 189 20.29 19.37 15.79
N THR A 190 19.14 18.83 15.38
CA THR A 190 19.07 17.45 14.87
C THR A 190 19.21 17.33 13.38
N ASP A 191 18.68 18.30 12.62
CA ASP A 191 18.47 18.13 11.18
C ASP A 191 19.41 19.01 10.35
N ILE A 192 19.72 20.21 10.82
CA ILE A 192 20.49 21.20 10.03
C ILE A 192 21.97 21.24 10.42
N TYR A 193 22.28 21.20 11.71
CA TYR A 193 23.67 21.30 12.17
C TYR A 193 24.55 20.16 11.61
N PRO A 194 24.10 18.89 11.48
CA PRO A 194 24.90 17.85 10.83
C PRO A 194 25.28 18.19 9.38
N ILE A 195 24.41 18.88 8.65
CA ILE A 195 24.70 19.38 7.29
C ILE A 195 25.82 20.42 7.35
N PHE A 196 25.73 21.36 8.28
CA PHE A 196 26.74 22.41 8.46
C PHE A 196 28.09 21.83 8.87
N GLU A 197 28.08 20.81 9.73
CA GLU A 197 29.28 20.10 10.16
C GLU A 197 30.01 19.42 9.00
N ASP A 198 29.26 18.73 8.15
CA ASP A 198 29.82 17.97 7.03
C ASP A 198 30.19 18.87 5.84
N GLN A 199 29.39 19.91 5.55
CA GLN A 199 29.46 20.65 4.29
C GLN A 199 30.02 22.07 4.43
N CYS A 200 30.04 22.67 5.63
CA CYS A 200 30.37 24.09 5.81
C CYS A 200 31.56 24.33 6.73
N ILE A 201 31.64 23.61 7.85
CA ILE A 201 32.62 23.86 8.92
C ILE A 201 34.07 23.69 8.44
N PHE A 202 34.33 22.89 7.41
CA PHE A 202 35.68 22.76 6.85
C PHE A 202 36.30 24.10 6.42
N CYS A 203 35.48 25.01 5.88
CA CYS A 203 35.89 26.37 5.53
C CYS A 203 35.50 27.38 6.63
N HIS A 204 34.38 27.16 7.31
CA HIS A 204 33.83 28.03 8.34
C HIS A 204 34.16 27.54 9.75
N GLY A 205 35.42 27.17 9.95
CA GLY A 205 35.93 26.62 11.19
C GLY A 205 37.38 27.03 11.44
N PRO A 206 37.94 26.73 12.63
CA PRO A 206 39.29 27.10 13.00
C PRO A 206 40.35 26.45 12.09
N PRO A 207 41.55 27.07 11.97
CA PRO A 207 42.04 28.22 12.72
C PRO A 207 41.73 29.60 12.10
N ALA A 208 41.16 29.64 10.89
CA ALA A 208 40.91 30.87 10.15
C ALA A 208 39.59 30.70 9.36
N PRO A 209 38.44 30.90 10.03
CA PRO A 209 37.14 30.76 9.39
C PRO A 209 37.00 31.76 8.24
N PHE A 210 36.55 31.28 7.08
CA PHE A 210 36.30 32.16 5.93
C PHE A 210 35.12 33.08 6.22
N GLY A 211 35.27 34.36 5.84
CA GLY A 211 34.23 35.38 6.07
C GLY A 211 33.96 35.64 7.55
N ASP A 212 34.95 35.41 8.41
CA ASP A 212 34.87 35.60 9.86
C ASP A 212 33.70 34.85 10.56
N LEU A 213 33.16 33.81 9.90
CA LEU A 213 32.06 32.99 10.39
C LEU A 213 32.56 31.60 10.84
N ASP A 214 32.57 31.36 12.16
CA ASP A 214 32.90 30.05 12.76
C ASP A 214 31.65 29.36 13.28
N MET A 215 31.38 28.16 12.76
CA MET A 215 30.22 27.35 13.13
C MET A 215 30.61 26.06 13.87
N SER A 216 31.90 25.86 14.15
CA SER A 216 32.46 24.62 14.72
C SER A 216 32.20 24.38 16.21
N GLY A 217 31.55 25.33 16.90
CA GLY A 217 31.35 25.31 18.35
C GLY A 217 30.23 24.38 18.86
N GLY A 218 29.68 23.50 18.02
CA GLY A 218 28.48 22.71 18.32
C GLY A 218 27.18 23.42 17.91
N ALA A 219 26.07 22.68 17.90
CA ALA A 219 24.76 23.17 17.43
C ALA A 219 24.33 24.50 18.07
N ALA A 220 24.39 24.62 19.40
CA ALA A 220 23.99 25.85 20.08
C ALA A 220 24.85 27.07 19.69
N ALA A 221 26.16 26.88 19.50
CA ALA A 221 27.05 27.95 19.08
C ALA A 221 26.87 28.30 17.59
N GLY A 222 26.72 27.28 16.74
CA GLY A 222 26.44 27.45 15.31
C GLY A 222 25.12 28.19 15.07
N TYR A 223 24.06 27.83 15.79
CA TYR A 223 22.76 28.51 15.72
C TYR A 223 22.90 30.00 16.07
N ALA A 224 23.53 30.29 17.21
CA ALA A 224 23.76 31.65 17.68
C ALA A 224 24.69 32.47 16.76
N ALA A 225 25.52 31.81 15.95
CA ALA A 225 26.40 32.47 15.00
C ALA A 225 25.69 32.90 13.71
N ILE A 226 24.52 32.33 13.38
CA ILE A 226 23.87 32.57 12.07
C ILE A 226 22.44 33.10 12.17
N VAL A 227 21.68 32.77 13.21
CA VAL A 227 20.25 33.13 13.27
C VAL A 227 20.05 34.51 13.88
N ASN A 228 19.36 35.41 13.15
CA ASN A 228 19.20 36.83 13.50
C ASN A 228 20.55 37.56 13.67
N VAL A 229 21.55 37.19 12.88
CA VAL A 229 22.87 37.84 12.85
C VAL A 229 23.02 38.56 11.51
N GLU A 230 23.28 39.86 11.54
CA GLU A 230 23.48 40.69 10.34
C GLU A 230 24.62 40.12 9.46
N SER A 231 24.44 40.14 8.14
CA SER A 231 25.42 39.60 7.21
C SER A 231 26.45 40.66 6.78
N ASP A 232 27.74 40.34 6.97
CA ASP A 232 28.84 41.15 6.43
C ASP A 232 28.89 41.15 4.89
N GLY A 233 28.24 40.18 4.23
CA GLY A 233 28.19 40.13 2.77
C GLY A 233 27.14 41.06 2.15
N CYS A 234 26.17 41.52 2.95
CA CYS A 234 25.15 42.52 2.59
C CYS A 234 24.31 42.86 3.84
N ASP A 235 24.50 44.06 4.39
CA ASP A 235 23.90 44.57 5.64
C ASP A 235 22.36 44.71 5.61
N ASN A 236 21.75 44.57 4.42
CA ASN A 236 20.31 44.49 4.25
C ASN A 236 19.70 43.11 4.60
N TYR A 237 20.51 42.10 4.90
CA TYR A 237 20.07 40.74 5.22
C TYR A 237 20.72 40.22 6.50
N ASP A 238 20.00 39.38 7.23
CA ASP A 238 20.62 38.51 8.23
C ASP A 238 21.22 37.26 7.55
N LEU A 239 22.20 36.62 8.19
CA LEU A 239 22.76 35.34 7.76
C LEU A 239 21.65 34.29 7.63
N ILE A 240 20.79 34.19 8.65
CA ILE A 240 19.50 33.49 8.61
C ILE A 240 18.43 34.39 9.25
N SER A 241 17.39 34.69 8.48
CA SER A 241 16.16 35.36 8.90
C SER A 241 15.06 34.31 9.13
N PRO A 242 14.67 34.03 10.39
CA PRO A 242 13.59 33.09 10.67
C PRO A 242 12.30 33.40 9.91
N GLY A 243 11.75 32.39 9.23
CA GLY A 243 10.51 32.48 8.47
C GLY A 243 10.64 33.04 7.05
N ASP A 244 11.85 33.40 6.61
CA ASP A 244 12.08 33.89 5.25
C ASP A 244 13.48 33.52 4.72
N SER A 245 13.54 32.42 3.97
CA SER A 245 14.74 31.95 3.27
C SER A 245 15.25 32.95 2.24
N GLN A 246 14.37 33.74 1.63
CA GLN A 246 14.76 34.80 0.70
C GLN A 246 15.26 36.06 1.45
N ALA A 247 14.97 36.24 2.73
CA ALA A 247 15.63 37.24 3.56
C ALA A 247 16.91 36.69 4.23
N SER A 248 17.32 35.45 3.94
CA SER A 248 18.47 34.79 4.57
C SER A 248 19.69 34.77 3.66
N TRP A 249 20.77 35.44 4.05
CA TRP A 249 21.96 35.60 3.22
C TRP A 249 22.66 34.27 2.93
N ILE A 250 22.80 33.39 3.94
CA ILE A 250 23.39 32.06 3.75
C ILE A 250 22.59 31.26 2.71
N PHE A 251 21.25 31.32 2.77
CA PHE A 251 20.39 30.63 1.81
C PHE A 251 20.63 31.13 0.37
N ARG A 252 20.68 32.45 0.18
CA ARG A 252 21.00 33.04 -1.12
C ARG A 252 22.37 32.64 -1.63
N LYS A 253 23.35 32.54 -0.74
CA LYS A 253 24.72 32.11 -1.07
C LYS A 253 24.76 30.66 -1.51
N ILE A 254 23.98 29.75 -0.92
CA ILE A 254 23.94 28.34 -1.34
C ILE A 254 23.10 28.12 -2.60
N GLU A 255 22.04 28.91 -2.80
CA GLU A 255 21.17 28.87 -3.97
C GLU A 255 21.80 29.56 -5.21
N GLY A 256 22.80 30.42 -5.00
CA GLY A 256 23.47 31.18 -6.08
C GLY A 256 22.74 32.45 -6.48
N THR A 257 21.82 32.95 -5.66
CA THR A 257 21.00 34.15 -5.93
C THR A 257 21.55 35.42 -5.29
N GLN A 258 22.66 35.34 -4.54
CA GLN A 258 23.22 36.43 -3.75
C GLN A 258 23.59 37.68 -4.57
N VAL A 259 24.13 37.52 -5.78
CA VAL A 259 24.58 38.68 -6.60
C VAL A 259 23.38 39.48 -7.08
N ALA A 260 22.32 38.78 -7.51
CA ALA A 260 21.08 39.42 -7.93
C ALA A 260 20.40 40.14 -6.75
N ALA A 261 20.37 39.50 -5.58
CA ALA A 261 19.81 40.08 -4.36
C ALA A 261 20.58 41.32 -3.90
N ALA A 262 21.92 41.26 -3.80
CA ALA A 262 22.76 42.40 -3.46
C ALA A 262 22.55 43.57 -4.43
N THR A 263 22.48 43.29 -5.74
CA THR A 263 22.21 44.32 -6.75
C THR A 263 20.86 45.00 -6.53
N ALA A 264 19.83 44.23 -6.14
CA ALA A 264 18.48 44.75 -5.95
C ALA A 264 18.37 45.72 -4.77
N VAL A 265 19.16 45.51 -3.71
CA VAL A 265 19.14 46.34 -2.49
C VAL A 265 20.29 47.35 -2.42
N GLY A 266 21.27 47.26 -3.33
CA GLY A 266 22.38 48.20 -3.44
C GLY A 266 23.62 47.86 -2.58
N CYS A 267 23.77 46.60 -2.18
CA CYS A 267 24.97 46.11 -1.48
C CYS A 267 26.19 46.06 -2.40
N ASP A 268 27.39 46.12 -1.81
CA ASP A 268 28.64 45.99 -2.56
C ASP A 268 28.79 44.56 -3.12
N LEU A 269 28.96 44.46 -4.44
CA LEU A 269 29.09 43.18 -5.13
C LEU A 269 30.42 42.47 -4.82
N GLY A 270 31.44 43.22 -4.40
CA GLY A 270 32.70 42.66 -3.91
C GLY A 270 32.51 41.88 -2.61
N ASP A 271 31.68 42.41 -1.71
CA ASP A 271 31.36 41.78 -0.43
C ASP A 271 30.37 40.62 -0.61
N ALA A 272 29.48 40.72 -1.61
CA ALA A 272 28.54 39.66 -1.93
C ALA A 272 29.21 38.35 -2.35
N GLY A 273 30.33 38.42 -3.09
CA GLY A 273 31.18 37.28 -3.46
C GLY A 273 30.51 36.16 -4.28
N GLU A 274 31.20 35.02 -4.37
CA GLU A 274 30.78 33.85 -5.17
C GLU A 274 29.71 33.00 -4.47
N GLN A 275 29.04 32.13 -5.24
CA GLN A 275 28.12 31.11 -4.69
C GLN A 275 28.89 30.15 -3.76
N MET A 276 28.25 29.74 -2.67
CA MET A 276 28.78 28.76 -1.72
C MET A 276 28.12 27.39 -1.91
N PRO A 277 28.83 26.28 -1.65
CA PRO A 277 30.27 26.18 -1.53
C PRO A 277 30.95 26.56 -2.86
N PHE A 278 32.05 27.30 -2.77
CA PHE A 278 32.70 27.89 -3.95
C PHE A 278 33.70 26.94 -4.62
N GLY A 279 33.97 27.18 -5.91
CA GLY A 279 35.02 26.48 -6.66
C GLY A 279 34.74 24.97 -6.83
N PRO A 280 35.70 24.07 -6.55
CA PRO A 280 35.53 22.63 -6.76
C PRO A 280 34.56 21.96 -5.79
N PHE A 281 34.13 22.69 -4.74
CA PHE A 281 33.16 22.23 -3.75
C PHE A 281 31.72 22.56 -4.14
N CYS A 282 31.52 23.31 -5.23
CA CYS A 282 30.19 23.47 -5.78
C CYS A 282 29.67 22.09 -6.24
N CYS A 283 28.43 21.72 -5.94
CA CYS A 283 27.39 22.47 -5.23
C CYS A 283 26.68 21.53 -4.26
N LEU A 284 25.94 22.10 -3.29
CA LEU A 284 25.09 21.27 -2.42
C LEU A 284 24.05 20.54 -3.26
N ASP A 285 23.68 19.35 -2.81
CA ASP A 285 22.58 18.60 -3.40
C ASP A 285 21.28 19.44 -3.29
N PRO A 286 20.43 19.50 -4.34
CA PRO A 286 19.18 20.24 -4.28
C PRO A 286 18.28 19.84 -3.10
N SER A 287 18.28 18.58 -2.69
CA SER A 287 17.52 18.12 -1.52
C SER A 287 18.02 18.72 -0.21
N VAL A 288 19.33 18.90 -0.07
CA VAL A 288 19.95 19.56 1.10
C VAL A 288 19.57 21.03 1.15
N ILE A 289 19.57 21.72 0.00
CA ILE A 289 19.12 23.11 -0.10
C ILE A 289 17.65 23.23 0.31
N GLU A 290 16.80 22.29 -0.14
CA GLU A 290 15.38 22.27 0.23
C GLU A 290 15.18 22.04 1.74
N THR A 291 15.92 21.13 2.36
CA THR A 291 15.85 20.92 3.81
C THR A 291 16.21 22.20 4.58
N ILE A 292 17.27 22.90 4.16
CA ILE A 292 17.63 24.18 4.77
C ILE A 292 16.55 25.24 4.52
N ARG A 293 15.96 25.31 3.31
CA ARG A 293 14.84 26.21 3.00
C ARG A 293 13.67 25.98 3.95
N ASN A 294 13.22 24.72 4.04
CA ASN A 294 12.07 24.32 4.85
C ASN A 294 12.28 24.65 6.32
N TRP A 295 13.48 24.41 6.85
CA TRP A 295 13.81 24.79 8.22
C TRP A 295 13.75 26.30 8.44
N ILE A 296 14.31 27.11 7.53
CA ILE A 296 14.26 28.57 7.65
C ILE A 296 12.82 29.06 7.59
N ASP A 297 12.06 28.64 6.57
CA ASP A 297 10.69 29.10 6.32
C ASP A 297 9.72 28.62 7.42
N ALA A 298 10.02 27.50 8.08
CA ALA A 298 9.31 27.04 9.29
C ALA A 298 9.69 27.82 10.58
N GLY A 299 10.47 28.89 10.46
CA GLY A 299 10.83 29.76 11.58
C GLY A 299 12.20 29.49 12.20
N ALA A 300 13.06 28.71 11.53
CA ALA A 300 14.43 28.42 11.93
C ALA A 300 14.52 27.93 13.39
N ASN A 301 13.80 26.86 13.73
CA ASN A 301 13.75 26.34 15.10
C ASN A 301 15.15 25.87 15.57
N PRO A 302 15.56 26.15 16.82
CA PRO A 302 16.85 25.73 17.35
C PRO A 302 16.98 24.21 17.50
#